data_AF-A0A7S0CUR9-F1
#
_entry.id   AF-A0A7S0CUR9-F1
#
_cell.length_a   1.000
_cell.length_b   1.000
_cell.length_c   1.000
_cell.angle_alpha   90.00
_cell.angle_beta   90.00
_cell.angle_gamma   90.00
#
_symmetry.space_group_name_H-M   'P 1'
#
loop_
_entity.id
_entity.type
_entity.pdbx_description
1 polymer ?
#
loop_
_entity_poly.entity_id
_entity_poly.type
_entity_poly.pdbx_seq_one_letter_code
_entity_poly.pdbx_strand_id
1 'polypeptide(L)'
;RSTDTCPYPDKLRPMGDKKSVIGQLECYLTGQSFPVHLQFAYAKAARGQGASVISDAILEDTILGVHQLFPDSLQKDIPEPNSEFVQTALKPYSKKRPKSGCWKVEDITELLQVVLISLAASVDKFRDIGGKVVDARTL
;
A
#
# COMPACT_ATOMS: atom_id res chain seq x y z
N ARG A 1 22.99 -2.65 18.80
CA ARG A 1 23.68 -2.16 17.58
C ARG A 1 22.71 -2.39 16.42
N SER A 2 22.07 -1.32 15.95
CA SER A 2 21.05 -1.37 14.89
C SER A 2 21.71 -1.52 13.52
N THR A 3 21.26 -2.48 12.73
CA THR A 3 21.56 -2.58 11.29
C THR A 3 20.24 -2.65 10.54
N ASP A 4 19.51 -1.53 10.57
CA ASP A 4 18.34 -1.25 9.72
C ASP A 4 18.81 -0.56 8.43
N THR A 5 19.70 -1.22 7.70
CA THR A 5 20.13 -0.76 6.38
C THR A 5 19.25 -1.43 5.33
N CYS A 6 18.27 -0.68 4.79
CA CYS A 6 17.52 -1.10 3.59
C CYS A 6 18.56 -1.56 2.54
N PRO A 7 18.54 -2.82 2.07
CA PRO A 7 19.65 -3.46 1.36
C PRO A 7 19.86 -2.98 -0.10
N TYR A 8 19.31 -1.82 -0.47
CA TYR A 8 19.25 -1.35 -1.85
C TYR A 8 20.30 -0.30 -2.21
N PRO A 9 20.96 -0.44 -3.38
CA PRO A 9 21.96 0.51 -3.85
C PRO A 9 21.34 1.90 -4.08
N ASP A 10 22.07 2.93 -3.68
CA ASP A 10 21.63 4.35 -3.60
C ASP A 10 21.08 4.96 -4.90
N LYS A 11 21.24 4.29 -6.05
CA LYS A 11 21.06 4.90 -7.38
C LYS A 11 19.65 4.79 -7.96
N LEU A 12 18.70 4.18 -7.24
CA LEU A 12 17.30 4.01 -7.69
C LEU A 12 16.27 4.43 -6.61
N ARG A 13 16.68 5.17 -5.58
CA ARG A 13 15.72 5.63 -4.57
C ARG A 13 14.79 6.69 -5.17
N PRO A 14 13.46 6.54 -5.11
CA PRO A 14 12.61 7.72 -5.05
C PRO A 14 13.09 8.57 -3.86
N MET A 15 13.21 9.89 -4.05
CA MET A 15 13.62 10.85 -3.02
C MET A 15 12.54 11.01 -1.93
N GLY A 16 12.05 9.90 -1.37
CA GLY A 16 11.26 9.91 -0.14
C GLY A 16 12.21 9.93 1.05
N ASP A 17 12.04 10.91 1.94
CA ASP A 17 12.73 10.92 3.21
C ASP A 17 12.63 9.54 3.88
N LYS A 18 13.75 8.89 4.23
CA LYS A 18 13.73 7.60 4.96
C LYS A 18 13.00 7.67 6.30
N LYS A 19 12.59 8.87 6.73
CA LYS A 19 11.79 9.15 7.91
C LYS A 19 10.28 9.18 7.65
N SER A 20 9.83 9.34 6.41
CA SER A 20 8.41 9.36 6.07
C SER A 20 7.87 7.94 5.89
N VAL A 21 6.59 7.75 6.21
CA VAL A 21 5.92 6.45 6.08
C VAL A 21 5.82 6.05 4.61
N ILE A 22 5.58 7.02 3.73
CA ILE A 22 5.55 6.80 2.28
C ILE A 22 6.90 6.30 1.76
N GLY A 23 8.02 6.88 2.19
CA GLY A 23 9.36 6.47 1.74
C GLY A 23 9.72 5.06 2.22
N GLN A 24 9.32 4.69 3.44
CA GLN A 24 9.49 3.33 3.95
C GLN A 24 8.64 2.32 3.18
N LEU A 25 7.38 2.66 2.88
CA LEU A 25 6.50 1.82 2.08
C LEU A 25 7.03 1.64 0.66
N GLU A 26 7.57 2.68 0.02
CA GLU A 26 8.19 2.59 -1.30
C GLU A 26 9.43 1.67 -1.29
N CYS A 27 10.29 1.71 -0.24
CA CYS A 27 11.40 0.76 -0.08
C CYS A 27 10.86 -0.68 0.01
N TYR A 28 9.73 -0.89 0.69
CA TYR A 28 9.10 -2.20 0.79
C TYR A 28 8.50 -2.68 -0.55
N LEU A 29 7.74 -1.82 -1.25
CA LEU A 29 7.07 -2.17 -2.51
C LEU A 29 8.05 -2.47 -3.66
N THR A 30 9.23 -1.85 -3.63
CA THR A 30 10.34 -2.14 -4.56
C THR A 30 11.24 -3.29 -4.08
N GLY A 31 10.94 -3.82 -2.90
CA GLY A 31 11.68 -4.89 -2.23
C GLY A 31 11.48 -6.27 -2.88
N GLN A 32 12.43 -7.19 -2.66
CA GLN A 32 12.33 -8.58 -3.13
C GLN A 32 11.25 -9.39 -2.39
N SER A 33 10.91 -8.99 -1.17
CA SER A 33 9.87 -9.65 -0.38
C SER A 33 8.46 -9.35 -0.88
N PHE A 34 8.23 -8.17 -1.48
CA PHE A 34 6.90 -7.72 -1.88
C PHE A 34 6.24 -8.64 -2.93
N PRO A 35 6.91 -9.05 -4.04
CA PRO A 35 6.33 -9.99 -4.99
C PRO A 35 5.89 -11.31 -4.34
N VAL A 36 6.66 -11.81 -3.37
CA VAL A 36 6.35 -13.05 -2.64
C VAL A 36 5.12 -12.85 -1.75
N HIS A 37 5.07 -11.75 -1.01
CA HIS A 37 3.93 -11.41 -0.14
C HIS A 37 2.65 -11.18 -0.95
N LEU A 38 2.76 -10.48 -2.09
CA LEU A 38 1.66 -10.26 -3.02
C LEU A 38 1.13 -11.58 -3.57
N GLN A 39 2.01 -12.46 -4.06
CA GLN A 39 1.62 -13.75 -4.59
C GLN A 39 0.93 -14.62 -3.53
N PHE A 40 1.46 -14.62 -2.30
CA PHE A 40 0.86 -15.36 -1.19
C PHE A 40 -0.52 -14.82 -0.82
N ALA A 41 -0.66 -13.50 -0.66
CA ALA A 41 -1.92 -12.85 -0.31
C ALA A 41 -2.98 -13.07 -1.41
N TYR A 42 -2.59 -12.90 -2.67
CA TYR A 42 -3.47 -13.13 -3.81
C TYR A 42 -3.92 -14.59 -3.91
N ALA A 43 -3.00 -15.55 -3.77
CA ALA A 43 -3.35 -16.98 -3.83
C ALA A 43 -4.32 -17.37 -2.71
N LYS A 44 -4.21 -16.73 -1.54
CA LYS A 44 -5.15 -16.93 -0.42
C LYS A 44 -6.52 -16.31 -0.73
N ALA A 45 -6.57 -15.08 -1.25
CA ALA A 45 -7.80 -14.37 -1.57
C ALA A 45 -8.56 -14.99 -2.76
N ALA A 46 -7.85 -15.42 -3.80
CA ALA A 46 -8.41 -16.01 -5.02
C ALA A 46 -8.72 -17.52 -4.89
N ARG A 47 -8.57 -18.12 -3.71
CA ARG A 47 -8.75 -19.57 -3.52
C ARG A 47 -10.16 -20.01 -3.92
N GLY A 48 -10.25 -20.81 -4.98
CA GLY A 48 -11.52 -21.35 -5.48
C GLY A 48 -12.23 -20.46 -6.52
N GLN A 49 -11.65 -19.33 -6.93
CA GLN A 49 -12.16 -18.48 -8.01
C GLN A 49 -11.23 -18.58 -9.24
N GLY A 50 -11.81 -18.87 -10.41
CA GLY A 50 -11.06 -19.06 -11.67
C GLY A 50 -10.21 -17.84 -12.05
N ALA A 51 -9.00 -18.09 -12.56
CA ALA A 51 -7.86 -17.17 -12.55
C ALA A 51 -7.84 -16.05 -13.62
N SER A 52 -8.96 -15.62 -14.17
CA SER A 52 -8.95 -14.64 -15.28
C SER A 52 -9.42 -13.23 -14.93
N VAL A 53 -10.09 -13.05 -13.78
CA VAL A 53 -10.64 -11.75 -13.36
C VAL A 53 -10.57 -11.58 -11.84
N ILE A 54 -10.44 -10.33 -11.40
CA ILE A 54 -10.37 -9.94 -10.00
C ILE A 54 -11.61 -9.14 -9.63
N SER A 55 -12.38 -9.67 -8.68
CA SER A 55 -13.48 -8.94 -8.04
C SER A 55 -12.93 -7.93 -7.02
N ASP A 56 -13.72 -6.91 -6.68
CA ASP A 56 -13.32 -5.95 -5.64
C ASP A 56 -13.05 -6.65 -4.31
N ALA A 57 -13.78 -7.72 -3.98
CA ALA A 57 -13.56 -8.54 -2.79
C ALA A 57 -12.17 -9.22 -2.79
N ILE A 58 -11.75 -9.83 -3.91
CA ILE A 58 -10.41 -10.41 -4.02
C ILE A 58 -9.34 -9.34 -3.87
N LEU A 59 -9.56 -8.16 -4.45
CA LEU A 59 -8.62 -7.05 -4.35
C LEU A 59 -8.49 -6.56 -2.91
N GLU A 60 -9.62 -6.34 -2.22
CA GLU A 60 -9.65 -5.95 -0.80
C GLU A 60 -8.96 -6.98 0.10
N ASP A 61 -9.29 -8.27 -0.05
CA ASP A 61 -8.65 -9.36 0.70
C ASP A 61 -7.15 -9.47 0.42
N THR A 62 -6.73 -9.21 -0.84
CA THR A 62 -5.31 -9.20 -1.21
C THR A 62 -4.59 -8.02 -0.56
N ILE A 63 -5.19 -6.83 -0.56
CA ILE A 63 -4.62 -5.64 0.07
C ILE A 63 -4.45 -5.87 1.58
N LEU A 64 -5.49 -6.39 2.25
CA LEU A 64 -5.43 -6.74 3.67
C LEU A 64 -4.36 -7.81 3.94
N GLY A 65 -4.30 -8.85 3.11
CA GLY A 65 -3.30 -9.91 3.24
C GLY A 65 -1.87 -9.39 3.08
N VAL A 66 -1.63 -8.45 2.16
CA VAL A 66 -0.31 -7.82 1.99
C VAL A 66 0.01 -6.89 3.17
N HIS A 67 -0.96 -6.13 3.66
CA HIS A 67 -0.79 -5.25 4.82
C HIS A 67 -0.40 -6.04 6.08
N GLN A 68 -1.02 -7.21 6.30
CA GLN A 68 -0.67 -8.12 7.40
C GLN A 68 0.75 -8.69 7.33
N LEU A 69 1.38 -8.67 6.14
CA LEU A 69 2.74 -9.12 5.90
C LEU A 69 3.76 -7.96 5.88
N PHE A 70 3.33 -6.76 6.22
CA PHE A 70 4.24 -5.64 6.37
C PHE A 70 5.26 -5.91 7.48
N PRO A 71 6.49 -5.38 7.35
CA PRO A 71 7.40 -5.26 8.48
C PRO A 71 6.73 -4.51 9.65
N ASP A 72 7.05 -4.91 10.88
CA ASP A 72 6.46 -4.35 12.11
C ASP A 72 6.48 -2.81 12.17
N SER A 73 7.51 -2.18 11.60
CA SER A 73 7.62 -0.71 11.54
C SER A 73 6.50 -0.09 10.71
N LEU A 74 6.22 -0.65 9.53
CA LEU A 74 5.17 -0.19 8.63
C LEU A 74 3.78 -0.54 9.15
N GLN A 75 3.63 -1.72 9.74
CA GLN A 75 2.32 -2.18 10.24
C GLN A 75 1.82 -1.33 11.42
N LYS A 76 2.72 -0.81 12.25
CA LYS A 76 2.36 0.12 13.35
C LYS A 76 2.00 1.51 12.86
N ASP A 77 2.60 1.93 11.74
CA ASP A 77 2.47 3.29 11.21
C ASP A 77 1.30 3.43 10.23
N ILE A 78 1.01 2.39 9.45
CA ILE A 78 -0.03 2.38 8.43
C ILE A 78 -1.26 1.63 8.97
N PRO A 79 -2.42 2.29 9.14
CA PRO A 79 -3.64 1.62 9.59
C PRO A 79 -4.12 0.60 8.56
N GLU A 80 -4.95 -0.35 8.98
CA GLU A 80 -5.59 -1.28 8.03
C GLU A 80 -6.54 -0.52 7.10
N PRO A 81 -6.47 -0.74 5.77
CA PRO A 81 -7.39 -0.11 4.83
C PRO A 81 -8.79 -0.70 4.96
N ASN A 82 -9.81 0.16 4.99
CA ASN A 82 -11.22 -0.26 4.90
C ASN A 82 -11.72 -0.21 3.45
N SER A 83 -12.85 -0.88 3.18
CA SER A 83 -13.44 -0.94 1.82
C SER A 83 -13.74 0.46 1.25
N GLU A 84 -14.25 1.39 2.06
CA GLU A 84 -14.55 2.76 1.61
C GLU A 84 -13.29 3.50 1.11
N PHE A 85 -12.16 3.33 1.81
CA PHE A 85 -10.89 3.90 1.41
C PHE A 85 -10.37 3.26 0.13
N VAL A 86 -10.42 1.93 0.02
CA VAL A 86 -10.01 1.20 -1.20
C VAL A 86 -10.79 1.70 -2.40
N GLN A 87 -12.12 1.78 -2.30
CA GLN A 87 -12.98 2.28 -3.37
C GLN A 87 -12.67 3.74 -3.73
N THR A 88 -12.43 4.58 -2.73
CA THR A 88 -12.10 6.00 -2.94
C THR A 88 -10.74 6.16 -3.63
N ALA A 89 -9.72 5.41 -3.21
CA ALA A 89 -8.39 5.44 -3.79
C ALA A 89 -8.39 4.95 -5.26
N LEU A 90 -9.24 3.98 -5.58
CA LEU A 90 -9.37 3.42 -6.93
C LEU A 90 -10.34 4.20 -7.84
N LYS A 91 -11.09 5.16 -7.31
CA LYS A 91 -12.04 5.99 -8.09
C LYS A 91 -11.41 6.62 -9.35
N PRO A 92 -10.18 7.17 -9.33
CA PRO A 92 -9.53 7.69 -10.54
C PRO A 92 -9.26 6.62 -11.61
N TYR A 93 -9.09 5.36 -11.18
CA TYR A 93 -8.79 4.20 -12.03
C TYR A 93 -10.06 3.50 -12.52
N SER A 94 -11.24 3.92 -12.08
CA SER A 94 -12.52 3.34 -12.50
C SER A 94 -12.74 3.37 -14.01
N LYS A 95 -12.12 4.31 -14.74
CA LYS A 95 -12.15 4.36 -16.22
C LYS A 95 -11.35 3.23 -16.89
N LYS A 96 -10.35 2.66 -16.20
CA LYS A 96 -9.61 1.48 -16.65
C LYS A 96 -10.35 0.18 -16.36
N ARG A 97 -11.39 0.22 -15.49
CA ARG A 97 -12.18 -0.96 -15.14
C ARG A 97 -12.97 -1.44 -16.38
N PRO A 98 -12.82 -2.71 -16.79
CA PRO A 98 -13.63 -3.30 -17.84
C PRO A 98 -15.13 -3.14 -17.56
N LYS A 99 -15.95 -3.07 -18.62
CA LYS A 99 -17.42 -3.01 -18.52
C LYS A 99 -18.04 -4.19 -17.76
N SER A 100 -17.32 -5.31 -17.64
CA SER A 100 -17.72 -6.46 -16.84
C SER A 100 -17.67 -6.21 -15.33
N GLY A 101 -17.11 -5.08 -14.90
CA GLY A 101 -16.97 -4.75 -13.48
C GLY A 101 -15.88 -5.55 -12.78
N CYS A 102 -15.01 -6.30 -13.48
CA CYS A 102 -13.89 -7.01 -12.84
C CYS A 102 -12.56 -6.49 -13.38
N TRP A 103 -11.54 -6.42 -12.52
CA TRP A 103 -10.18 -6.04 -12.90
C TRP A 103 -9.47 -7.22 -13.56
N LYS A 104 -8.44 -6.94 -14.36
CA LYS A 104 -7.59 -8.00 -14.89
C LYS A 104 -6.54 -8.39 -13.84
N VAL A 105 -6.05 -9.62 -13.93
CA VAL A 105 -5.04 -10.11 -13.00
C VAL A 105 -3.74 -9.31 -13.10
N GLU A 106 -3.39 -8.90 -14.32
CA GLU A 106 -2.22 -8.06 -14.58
C GLU A 106 -2.25 -6.71 -13.84
N ASP A 107 -3.45 -6.20 -13.54
CA ASP A 107 -3.64 -4.89 -12.90
C ASP A 107 -3.46 -4.95 -11.37
N ILE A 108 -3.44 -6.14 -10.76
CA ILE A 108 -3.51 -6.29 -9.29
C ILE A 108 -2.37 -5.55 -8.57
N THR A 109 -1.16 -5.65 -9.12
CA THR A 109 0.02 -5.03 -8.54
C THR A 109 -0.09 -3.51 -8.55
N GLU A 110 -0.51 -2.93 -9.68
CA GLU A 110 -0.69 -1.48 -9.82
C GLU A 110 -1.79 -0.98 -8.87
N LEU A 111 -2.95 -1.63 -8.86
CA LEU A 111 -4.09 -1.25 -8.03
C LEU A 111 -3.76 -1.31 -6.54
N LEU A 112 -3.08 -2.38 -6.11
CA LEU A 112 -2.66 -2.55 -4.72
C LEU A 112 -1.62 -1.50 -4.31
N GLN A 113 -0.63 -1.23 -5.16
CA GLN A 113 0.36 -0.18 -4.89
C GLN A 113 -0.29 1.19 -4.76
N VAL A 114 -1.24 1.53 -5.64
CA VAL A 114 -1.99 2.80 -5.56
C VAL A 114 -2.69 2.95 -4.21
N VAL A 115 -3.39 1.91 -3.74
CA VAL A 115 -4.11 1.96 -2.46
C VAL A 115 -3.14 2.12 -1.30
N LEU A 116 -2.08 1.31 -1.24
CA LEU A 116 -1.13 1.34 -0.14
C LEU A 116 -0.36 2.67 -0.09
N ILE A 117 0.07 3.18 -1.25
CA ILE A 117 0.74 4.49 -1.34
C ILE A 117 -0.21 5.62 -0.93
N SER A 118 -1.46 5.59 -1.37
CA SER A 118 -2.46 6.59 -0.97
C SER A 118 -2.70 6.59 0.53
N LEU A 119 -2.68 5.41 1.15
CA LEU A 119 -2.83 5.24 2.59
C LEU A 119 -1.64 5.80 3.35
N ALA A 120 -0.42 5.43 2.96
CA ALA A 120 0.80 5.98 3.55
C ALA A 120 0.91 7.50 3.38
N ALA A 121 0.57 8.02 2.19
CA ALA A 121 0.53 9.46 1.93
C ALA A 121 -0.49 10.19 2.81
N SER A 122 -1.63 9.55 3.10
CA SER A 122 -2.63 10.09 4.02
C SER A 122 -2.09 10.14 5.45
N VAL A 123 -1.43 9.08 5.91
CA VAL A 123 -0.77 9.03 7.23
C VAL A 123 0.28 10.13 7.36
N ASP A 124 1.17 10.29 6.38
CA ASP A 124 2.19 11.33 6.42
C ASP A 124 1.58 12.73 6.47
N LYS A 125 0.53 13.00 5.67
CA LYS A 125 -0.20 14.28 5.74
C LYS A 125 -0.84 14.51 7.10
N PHE A 126 -1.44 13.49 7.71
CA PHE A 126 -1.99 13.62 9.07
C PHE A 126 -0.91 13.86 10.12
N ARG A 127 0.26 13.23 10.00
CA ARG A 127 1.42 13.47 10.87
C ARG A 127 1.94 14.91 10.72
N ASP A 128 2.02 15.43 9.51
CA ASP A 128 2.41 16.82 9.25
C ASP A 128 1.41 17.83 9.83
N ILE A 129 0.11 17.54 9.76
CA ILE A 129 -0.92 18.39 10.36
C ILE A 129 -0.87 18.28 11.88
N GLY A 130 -0.85 17.07 12.45
CA GLY A 130 -0.80 16.82 13.88
C GLY A 130 0.47 17.36 14.55
N GLY A 131 1.61 17.34 13.85
CA GLY A 131 2.85 17.98 14.28
C GLY A 131 2.81 19.51 14.23
N LYS A 132 1.96 20.10 13.39
CA LYS A 132 1.75 21.55 13.29
C LYS A 132 0.74 22.11 14.29
N VAL A 133 -0.11 21.30 14.92
CA VAL A 133 -1.17 21.77 15.83
C VAL A 133 -0.66 22.08 17.26
N VAL A 134 0.63 21.91 17.56
CA VAL A 134 1.17 22.12 18.93
C VAL A 134 1.76 23.53 19.18
N ASP A 135 1.66 24.48 18.25
CA ASP A 135 2.14 25.86 18.45
C ASP A 135 1.02 26.91 18.38
N ALA A 136 -0.08 26.65 19.11
CA ALA A 136 -1.14 27.63 19.35
C ALA A 136 -1.15 28.12 20.81
N ARG A 137 0.01 28.11 21.48
CA ARG A 137 0.21 28.68 22.83
C ARG A 137 1.25 29.80 22.87
N THR A 138 1.60 30.36 21.71
CA THR A 138 2.47 31.53 21.60
C THR A 138 1.82 32.63 20.76
N LEU A 139 0.58 33.01 21.09
CA LEU A 139 -0.01 34.30 20.72
C LEU A 139 -0.94 34.79 21.84
#